data_AF-A0A529LYF0-F1
#
_entry.id   AF-A0A529LYF0-F1
#
_cell.length_a   1.000
_cell.length_b   1.000
_cell.length_c   1.000
_cell.angle_alpha   90.00
_cell.angle_beta   90.00
_cell.angle_gamma   90.00
#
_symmetry.space_group_name_H-M   'P 1'
#
loop_
_entity.id
_entity.type
_entity.pdbx_description
1 polymer ?
#
loop_
_entity_poly.entity_id
_entity_poly.type
_entity_poly.pdbx_seq_one_letter_code
_entity_poly.pdbx_strand_id
1 'polypeptide(L)'
;MTTPVSNERDKRIGERDTRIDVLRALALLTIFVDHVPGTVFENWTYKNFGFSDAAEAFVLISGISVALAYGTKFKPGGRLLATLKMWRRAGVLYIAHIVITMVVIALFCAAALFAHRPEMLTM
;
A
#
# COMPACT_ATOMS: atom_id res chain seq x y z
N MET A 1 -46.36 20.99 2.53
CA MET A 1 -45.71 20.45 3.75
C MET A 1 -45.04 19.13 3.40
N THR A 2 -43.86 19.18 2.78
CA THR A 2 -43.06 18.00 2.42
C THR A 2 -41.83 18.01 3.30
N THR A 3 -41.71 17.04 4.20
CA THR A 3 -40.53 16.88 5.06
C THR A 3 -39.30 16.56 4.20
N PRO A 4 -38.11 17.11 4.52
CA PRO A 4 -36.89 16.71 3.83
C PRO A 4 -36.56 15.27 4.21
N VAL A 5 -36.43 14.41 3.21
CA VAL A 5 -35.91 13.05 3.38
C VAL A 5 -34.42 13.19 3.71
N SER A 6 -34.08 13.15 5.01
CA SER A 6 -32.68 13.04 5.45
C SER A 6 -32.12 11.71 4.93
N ASN A 7 -31.14 11.79 4.04
CA ASN A 7 -30.44 10.66 3.45
C ASN A 7 -29.59 9.94 4.52
N GLU A 8 -30.22 9.09 5.33
CA GLU A 8 -29.57 8.23 6.33
C GLU A 8 -28.65 7.14 5.72
N ARG A 9 -28.47 7.13 4.38
CA ARG A 9 -27.57 6.19 3.70
C ARG A 9 -26.09 6.51 3.88
N ASP A 10 -25.75 7.63 4.52
CA ASP A 10 -24.37 8.08 4.70
C ASP A 10 -23.86 7.95 6.14
N LYS A 11 -24.38 6.98 6.91
CA LYS A 11 -24.07 6.86 8.35
C LYS A 11 -23.65 5.47 8.84
N ARG A 12 -23.06 4.62 8.00
CA ARG A 12 -22.44 3.35 8.47
C ARG A 12 -21.24 2.89 7.64
N ILE A 13 -20.20 3.70 7.56
CA ILE A 13 -18.83 3.16 7.49
C ILE A 13 -18.21 3.55 8.82
N GLY A 14 -17.88 2.56 9.66
CA GLY A 14 -17.19 2.83 10.93
C GLY A 14 -16.01 3.75 10.65
N GLU A 15 -16.01 4.91 11.32
CA GLU A 15 -15.24 6.11 10.98
C GLU A 15 -13.79 5.73 10.65
N ARG A 16 -13.49 5.62 9.35
CA ARG A 16 -12.15 5.31 8.86
C ARG A 16 -11.39 6.61 8.94
N ASP A 17 -10.30 6.63 9.71
CA ASP A 17 -9.48 7.84 9.85
C ASP A 17 -8.82 8.20 8.51
N THR A 18 -9.49 9.06 7.74
CA THR A 18 -9.00 9.56 6.44
C THR A 18 -7.62 10.20 6.55
N ARG A 19 -7.31 10.79 7.71
CA ARG A 19 -5.99 11.36 8.03
C ARG A 19 -4.87 10.32 7.92
N ILE A 20 -5.10 9.13 8.45
CA ILE A 20 -4.13 8.04 8.45
C ILE A 20 -3.98 7.47 7.03
N ASP A 21 -5.09 7.39 6.28
CA ASP A 21 -5.05 6.97 4.88
C ASP A 21 -4.28 7.94 3.99
N VAL A 22 -4.40 9.25 4.22
CA VAL A 22 -3.64 10.30 3.49
C VAL A 22 -2.16 10.21 3.81
N LEU A 23 -1.78 10.06 5.08
CA LEU A 23 -0.38 9.91 5.48
C LEU A 23 0.24 8.64 4.88
N ARG A 24 -0.51 7.53 4.85
CA ARG A 24 -0.08 6.29 4.21
C ARG A 24 0.12 6.45 2.71
N ALA A 25 -0.79 7.15 2.02
CA ALA A 25 -0.67 7.42 0.59
C ALA A 25 0.53 8.34 0.27
N LEU A 26 0.76 9.37 1.09
CA LEU A 26 1.91 10.25 0.96
C LEU A 26 3.23 9.47 1.13
N ALA A 27 3.29 8.57 2.12
CA ALA A 27 4.46 7.73 2.34
C ALA A 27 4.74 6.76 1.16
N LEU A 28 3.69 6.19 0.54
CA LEU A 28 3.84 5.38 -0.68
C LEU A 28 4.38 6.20 -1.86
N LEU A 29 3.92 7.44 -2.01
CA LEU A 29 4.41 8.35 -3.04
C LEU A 29 5.89 8.69 -2.82
N THR A 30 6.29 8.98 -1.58
CA THR A 30 7.70 9.28 -1.27
C THR A 30 8.63 8.08 -1.52
N ILE A 31 8.20 6.86 -1.21
CA ILE A 31 8.97 5.64 -1.52
C ILE A 31 9.11 5.48 -3.04
N PHE A 32 8.03 5.67 -3.79
CA PHE A 32 8.06 5.56 -5.25
C PHE A 32 9.02 6.57 -5.90
N VAL A 33 8.99 7.81 -5.44
CA VAL A 33 9.88 8.87 -5.94
C VAL A 33 11.35 8.56 -5.60
N ASP A 34 11.63 8.03 -4.41
CA ASP A 34 12.98 7.66 -4.00
C ASP A 34 13.54 6.45 -4.80
N HIS A 35 12.68 5.51 -5.21
CA HIS A 35 13.07 4.29 -5.92
C HIS A 35 13.20 4.43 -7.46
N VAL A 36 12.82 5.57 -8.06
CA VAL A 36 12.93 5.83 -9.51
C VAL A 36 14.11 6.81 -9.77
N PRO A 37 15.33 6.31 -9.99
CA PRO A 37 16.48 7.17 -10.28
C PRO A 37 16.39 7.74 -11.71
N GLY A 38 16.60 9.06 -11.86
CA GLY A 38 16.75 9.72 -13.17
C GLY A 38 15.72 10.80 -13.55
N THR A 39 14.93 11.34 -12.61
CA THR A 39 14.04 12.48 -12.87
C THR A 39 14.54 13.77 -12.20
N VAL A 40 14.20 14.95 -12.75
CA VAL A 40 14.54 16.31 -12.23
C VAL A 40 14.15 16.57 -10.77
N PHE A 41 13.39 15.65 -10.15
CA PHE A 41 13.03 15.64 -8.73
C PHE A 41 14.14 15.13 -7.79
N GLU A 42 15.28 14.68 -8.32
CA GLU A 42 16.43 14.25 -7.51
C GLU A 42 16.95 15.37 -6.58
N ASN A 43 16.79 16.64 -6.97
CA ASN A 43 17.21 17.80 -6.16
C ASN A 43 16.13 18.34 -5.21
N TRP A 44 14.90 17.85 -5.29
CA TRP A 44 13.79 18.27 -4.42
C TRP A 44 13.21 17.10 -3.62
N THR A 45 13.94 15.99 -3.56
CA THR A 45 13.57 14.84 -2.75
C THR A 45 14.54 14.76 -1.59
N TYR A 46 13.98 14.43 -0.42
CA TYR A 46 14.54 14.38 0.93
C TYR A 46 15.80 13.50 1.12
N LYS A 47 16.60 13.22 0.08
CA LYS A 47 17.85 12.45 0.12
C LYS A 47 18.92 13.07 1.03
N ASN A 48 18.71 14.30 1.53
CA ASN A 48 19.67 15.04 2.38
C ASN A 48 19.14 15.47 3.77
N PHE A 49 17.92 15.13 4.22
CA PHE A 49 17.32 15.83 5.38
C PHE A 49 16.79 15.01 6.57
N GLY A 50 16.97 13.69 6.65
CA GLY A 50 16.42 12.96 7.79
C GLY A 50 17.18 11.69 8.15
N PHE A 51 17.47 11.52 9.43
CA PHE A 51 18.02 10.30 10.05
C PHE A 51 17.14 9.04 9.85
N SER A 52 16.01 9.13 9.13
CA SER A 52 14.99 8.08 8.99
C SER A 52 14.44 8.05 7.56
N ASP A 53 14.38 6.86 6.97
CA ASP A 53 14.00 6.62 5.57
C ASP A 53 12.48 6.66 5.37
N ALA A 54 12.02 6.96 4.14
CA ALA A 54 10.60 6.97 3.78
C ALA A 54 9.92 5.60 4.01
N ALA A 55 10.68 4.50 3.89
CA ALA A 55 10.20 3.17 4.24
C ALA A 55 9.89 3.03 5.74
N GLU A 56 10.72 3.60 6.62
CA GLU A 56 10.52 3.51 8.08
C GLU A 56 9.26 4.26 8.52
N ALA A 57 9.02 5.45 7.96
CA ALA A 57 7.80 6.23 8.21
C ALA A 57 6.54 5.48 7.74
N PHE A 58 6.60 4.83 6.57
CA PHE A 58 5.50 4.02 6.05
C PHE A 58 5.18 2.81 6.95
N VAL A 59 6.21 2.11 7.44
CA VAL A 59 6.06 0.96 8.35
C VAL A 59 5.44 1.41 9.67
N LEU A 60 5.90 2.54 10.24
CA LEU A 60 5.36 3.10 11.48
C LEU A 60 3.86 3.44 11.36
N ILE A 61 3.47 4.20 10.33
CA ILE A 61 2.08 4.60 10.10
C ILE A 61 1.19 3.38 9.82
N SER A 62 1.69 2.40 9.07
CA SER A 62 0.98 1.14 8.82
C SER A 62 0.74 0.34 10.10
N GLY A 63 1.73 0.30 11.01
CA GLY A 63 1.59 -0.33 12.32
C GLY A 63 0.54 0.34 13.20
N ILE A 64 0.54 1.68 13.26
CA ILE A 64 -0.47 2.46 14.00
C ILE A 64 -1.87 2.21 13.43
N SER A 65 -2.01 2.18 12.10
CA SER A 65 -3.29 1.88 11.43
C SER A 65 -3.84 0.51 11.82
N VAL A 66 -2.98 -0.51 11.85
CA VAL A 66 -3.36 -1.88 12.23
C VAL A 66 -3.73 -1.94 13.72
N ALA A 67 -2.98 -1.25 14.58
CA ALA A 67 -3.28 -1.15 16.01
C ALA A 67 -4.65 -0.49 16.26
N LEU A 68 -5.00 0.58 15.54
CA LEU A 68 -6.31 1.23 15.65
C LEU A 68 -7.45 0.35 15.09
N ALA A 69 -7.23 -0.32 13.95
CA ALA A 69 -8.25 -1.14 13.29
C ALA A 69 -8.54 -2.48 14.00
N TYR A 70 -7.53 -3.09 14.64
CA TYR A 70 -7.62 -4.42 15.23
C TYR A 70 -7.37 -4.46 16.75
N GLY A 71 -6.80 -3.40 17.34
CA GLY A 71 -6.47 -3.36 18.77
C GLY A 71 -7.68 -3.46 19.70
N THR A 72 -8.82 -2.86 19.32
CA THR A 72 -10.07 -2.97 20.08
C THR A 72 -10.71 -4.37 20.04
N LYS A 73 -10.29 -5.22 19.08
CA LYS A 73 -10.75 -6.61 18.90
C LYS A 73 -9.85 -7.63 19.62
N PHE A 74 -8.76 -7.20 20.24
CA PHE A 74 -7.86 -8.02 21.03
C PHE A 74 -8.39 -8.25 22.47
N LYS A 75 -9.66 -8.68 22.59
CA LYS A 75 -10.23 -9.11 23.88
C LYS A 75 -9.80 -10.55 24.22
N PRO A 76 -9.63 -10.91 25.51
CA PRO A 76 -9.36 -12.29 25.91
C PRO A 76 -10.44 -13.23 25.33
N GLY A 77 -10.03 -14.23 24.55
CA GLY A 77 -10.93 -15.18 23.86
C GLY A 77 -11.13 -14.96 22.35
N GLY A 78 -10.82 -13.77 21.80
CA GLY A 78 -11.00 -13.45 20.36
C GLY A 78 -9.71 -13.26 19.55
N ARG A 79 -8.54 -13.36 20.21
CA ARG A 79 -7.22 -13.01 19.64
C ARG A 79 -6.88 -13.84 18.41
N LEU A 80 -7.15 -15.15 18.44
CA LEU A 80 -6.81 -16.06 17.34
C LEU A 80 -7.59 -15.73 16.06
N LEU A 81 -8.89 -15.45 16.18
CA LEU A 81 -9.74 -15.09 15.05
C LEU A 81 -9.36 -13.73 14.44
N ALA A 82 -8.97 -12.76 15.28
CA ALA A 82 -8.45 -11.47 14.82
C ALA A 82 -7.15 -11.64 14.04
N THR A 83 -6.20 -12.42 14.56
CA THR A 83 -4.92 -12.72 13.89
C THR A 83 -5.15 -13.46 12.57
N LEU A 84 -6.01 -14.48 12.53
CA LEU A 84 -6.28 -15.24 11.31
C LEU A 84 -6.91 -14.37 10.21
N LYS A 85 -7.78 -13.42 10.59
CA LYS A 85 -8.36 -12.44 9.65
C LYS A 85 -7.30 -11.51 9.07
N MET A 86 -6.36 -11.04 9.89
CA MET A 86 -5.22 -10.24 9.43
C MET A 86 -4.31 -11.06 8.51
N TRP A 87 -4.02 -12.32 8.88
CA TRP A 87 -3.17 -13.22 8.10
C TRP A 87 -3.77 -13.54 6.73
N ARG A 88 -5.09 -13.78 6.65
CA ARG A 88 -5.79 -13.96 5.37
C ARG A 88 -5.61 -12.74 4.46
N ARG A 89 -5.70 -11.53 5.01
CA ARG A 89 -5.51 -10.30 4.24
C ARG A 89 -4.06 -10.13 3.79
N ALA A 90 -3.09 -10.44 4.65
CA ALA A 90 -1.68 -10.48 4.29
C ALA A 90 -1.42 -11.50 3.17
N GLY A 91 -2.02 -12.68 3.24
CA GLY A 91 -1.95 -13.71 2.20
C GLY A 91 -2.51 -13.24 0.86
N VAL A 92 -3.66 -12.56 0.84
CA VAL A 92 -4.22 -11.98 -0.41
C VAL A 92 -3.25 -10.95 -1.01
N LEU A 93 -2.69 -10.07 -0.19
CA LEU A 93 -1.72 -9.08 -0.66
C LEU A 93 -0.46 -9.74 -1.20
N TYR A 94 0.03 -10.79 -0.54
CA TYR A 94 1.20 -11.56 -0.98
C TYR A 94 0.96 -12.27 -2.31
N ILE A 95 -0.17 -12.95 -2.46
CA ILE A 95 -0.54 -13.61 -3.72
C ILE A 95 -0.67 -12.58 -4.84
N ALA A 96 -1.33 -11.45 -4.59
CA ALA A 96 -1.42 -10.36 -5.56
C ALA A 96 -0.04 -9.83 -5.97
N HIS A 97 0.90 -9.71 -5.02
CA HIS A 97 2.29 -9.34 -5.29
C HIS A 97 3.01 -10.37 -6.16
N ILE A 98 2.86 -11.67 -5.90
CA ILE A 98 3.49 -12.71 -6.74
C ILE A 98 2.88 -12.73 -8.14
N VAL A 99 1.55 -12.61 -8.26
CA VAL A 99 0.86 -12.59 -9.56
C VAL A 99 1.26 -11.38 -10.39
N ILE A 100 1.28 -10.17 -9.80
CA ILE A 100 1.67 -8.97 -10.55
C ILE A 100 3.13 -9.07 -11.01
N THR A 101 4.04 -9.57 -10.16
CA THR A 101 5.45 -9.77 -10.52
C THR A 101 5.60 -10.76 -11.68
N MET A 102 4.87 -11.89 -11.63
CA MET A 102 4.89 -12.87 -12.72
C MET A 102 4.35 -12.28 -14.04
N VAL A 103 3.26 -11.50 -13.97
CA VAL A 103 2.68 -10.82 -15.13
C VAL A 103 3.65 -9.80 -15.72
N VAL A 104 4.33 -9.00 -14.89
CA VAL A 104 5.32 -8.03 -15.34
C VAL A 104 6.51 -8.71 -16.03
N ILE A 105 7.03 -9.79 -15.45
CA ILE A 105 8.11 -10.58 -16.08
C ILE A 105 7.65 -11.18 -17.41
N ALA A 106 6.45 -11.77 -17.44
CA ALA A 106 5.89 -12.34 -18.67
C ALA A 106 5.72 -11.27 -19.76
N LEU A 107 5.24 -10.08 -19.39
CA LEU A 107 5.10 -8.95 -20.30
C LEU A 107 6.47 -8.50 -20.84
N PHE A 108 7.50 -8.44 -19.99
CA PHE A 108 8.85 -8.08 -20.38
C PHE A 108 9.45 -9.10 -21.36
N CYS A 109 9.32 -10.39 -21.08
CA CYS A 109 9.74 -11.47 -21.98
C CYS A 109 8.98 -11.43 -23.32
N ALA A 110 7.66 -11.22 -23.29
CA ALA A 110 6.84 -11.12 -24.49
C ALA A 110 7.25 -9.91 -25.36
N ALA A 111 7.50 -8.76 -24.74
CA ALA A 111 8.00 -7.57 -25.41
C ALA A 111 9.38 -7.81 -26.04
N ALA A 112 10.29 -8.49 -25.34
CA ALA A 112 11.62 -8.83 -25.87
C ALA A 112 11.54 -9.74 -27.12
N LEU A 113 10.66 -10.75 -27.09
CA LEU A 113 10.44 -11.65 -28.23
C LEU A 113 9.79 -10.94 -29.42
N PHE A 114 8.78 -10.09 -29.16
CA PHE A 114 8.06 -9.36 -30.20
C PHE A 114 8.92 -8.28 -30.86
N ALA A 115 9.83 -7.66 -30.11
CA ALA A 115 10.75 -6.65 -30.60
C ALA A 115 11.97 -7.22 -31.38
N HIS A 116 12.10 -8.54 -31.54
CA HIS A 116 13.17 -9.20 -32.32
C HIS A 116 14.60 -8.76 -31.93
N ARG A 117 14.81 -8.36 -30.66
CA ARG A 117 16.11 -8.01 -30.07
C ARG A 117 16.46 -9.04 -28.99
N PRO A 118 16.95 -10.24 -29.37
CA PRO A 118 17.29 -11.31 -28.42
C PRO A 118 18.46 -10.96 -27.48
N GLU A 119 19.17 -9.85 -27.73
CA GLU A 119 20.33 -9.41 -26.95
C GLU A 119 20.00 -8.96 -25.52
N MET A 120 18.72 -8.74 -25.17
CA MET A 120 18.30 -8.36 -23.81
C MET A 120 18.13 -9.57 -22.85
N LEU A 121 18.29 -10.80 -23.34
CA LEU A 121 18.16 -12.03 -22.53
C LEU A 121 19.52 -12.60 -22.08
N THR A 122 20.63 -11.94 -22.40
CA THR A 122 22.01 -12.44 -22.22
C THR A 122 22.91 -11.57 -21.32
N MET A 123 22.36 -10.68 -20.49
CA MET A 123 23.14 -9.98 -19.46
C MET A 123 23.06 -10.70 -18.11
#